data_AF-A0A927HYD5-F1
#
_entry.id   AF-A0A927HYD5-F1
#
_cell.length_a   1.000
_cell.length_b   1.000
_cell.length_c   1.000
_cell.angle_alpha   90.00
_cell.angle_beta   90.00
_cell.angle_gamma   90.00
#
_symmetry.space_group_name_H-M   'P 1'
#
loop_
_entity.id
_entity.type
_entity.pdbx_description
1 polymer ?
#
loop_
_entity_poly.entity_id
_entity_poly.type
_entity_poly.pdbx_seq_one_letter_code
_entity_poly.pdbx_strand_id
1 'polypeptide(L)' 'MNAVALESFNTWIGWAQCDLRSLPTADEAPKSRSLLLSTARHSVRHALVAANKLGCSARKALCLRVLNWIAADMRRLPS' A
#
# COMPACT_ATOMS: atom_id res chain seq x y z
N MET A 1 14.07 19.71 -0.36
CA MET A 1 12.97 18.74 -0.51
C MET A 1 13.07 18.15 -1.92
N ASN A 2 13.16 16.83 -2.08
CA ASN A 2 13.35 16.20 -3.39
C ASN A 2 12.01 16.09 -4.12
N ALA A 3 11.75 16.99 -5.09
CA ALA A 3 10.48 17.08 -5.81
C ALA A 3 10.11 15.79 -6.54
N VAL A 4 11.08 15.15 -7.20
CA VAL A 4 10.88 13.86 -7.90
C VAL A 4 10.48 12.76 -6.92
N ALA A 5 11.10 12.71 -5.73
CA ALA A 5 10.73 11.75 -4.71
C ALA A 5 9.35 12.03 -4.11
N LEU A 6 8.92 13.30 -4.04
CA LEU A 6 7.58 13.67 -3.56
C LEU A 6 6.49 13.28 -4.56
N GLU A 7 6.70 13.58 -5.84
CA GLU A 7 5.80 13.16 -6.91
C GLU A 7 5.71 11.63 -6.96
N SER A 8 6.86 10.94 -6.95
CA SER A 8 6.90 9.48 -6.91
C SER A 8 6.14 8.92 -5.71
N PHE A 9 6.33 9.50 -4.51
CA PHE A 9 5.57 9.10 -3.32
C PHE A 9 4.06 9.26 -3.54
N ASN A 10 3.62 10.42 -4.04
CA ASN A 10 2.20 10.74 -4.25
C ASN A 10 1.56 9.81 -5.29
N THR A 11 2.27 9.49 -6.38
CA THR A 11 1.81 8.55 -7.40
C THR A 11 1.62 7.15 -6.81
N TRP A 12 2.65 6.61 -6.15
CA TRP A 12 2.61 5.26 -5.61
C TRP A 12 1.57 5.11 -4.48
N ILE A 13 1.45 6.10 -3.59
CA ILE A 13 0.43 6.04 -2.54
C ILE A 13 -0.98 6.22 -3.12
N GLY A 14 -1.13 7.02 -4.18
CA GLY A 14 -2.39 7.18 -4.90
C GLY A 14 -2.86 5.87 -5.54
N TRP A 15 -1.98 5.13 -6.22
CA TRP A 15 -2.32 3.82 -6.77
C TRP A 15 -2.71 2.82 -5.68
N ALA A 16 -1.96 2.77 -4.57
CA ALA A 16 -2.34 1.95 -3.44
C ALA A 16 -3.74 2.30 -2.89
N GLN A 17 -4.09 3.59 -2.83
CA GLN A 17 -5.42 4.02 -2.41
C GLN A 17 -6.53 3.56 -3.37
N CYS A 18 -6.30 3.59 -4.68
CA CYS A 18 -7.25 3.08 -5.67
C CYS A 18 -7.51 1.58 -5.50
N ASP A 19 -6.45 0.78 -5.33
CA ASP A 19 -6.56 -0.66 -5.10
C ASP A 19 -7.31 -0.96 -3.79
N LEU A 20 -6.93 -0.27 -2.71
CA LEU A 20 -7.53 -0.47 -1.39
C LEU A 20 -9.00 -0.05 -1.31
N ARG A 21 -9.41 0.99 -2.06
CA ARG A 21 -10.80 1.42 -2.16
C ARG A 21 -11.67 0.39 -2.90
N SER A 22 -11.06 -0.38 -3.79
CA SER A 22 -11.73 -1.35 -4.65
C SER A 22 -11.78 -2.76 -4.06
N LEU A 23 -11.40 -2.92 -2.78
CA LEU A 23 -11.36 -4.23 -2.14
C LEU A 23 -12.78 -4.81 -1.99
N PRO A 24 -13.07 -5.98 -2.56
CA PRO A 24 -14.31 -6.70 -2.28
C PRO A 24 -14.28 -7.22 -0.83
N THR A 25 -15.42 -7.60 -0.28
CA THR A 25 -15.44 -8.27 1.02
C THR A 25 -14.66 -9.59 0.95
N ALA A 26 -14.10 -10.02 2.09
CA ALA A 26 -13.25 -11.21 2.12
C ALA A 26 -14.03 -12.50 1.76
N ASP A 27 -15.33 -12.54 2.08
CA ASP A 27 -16.18 -13.70 1.88
C ASP A 27 -16.70 -13.80 0.43
N GLU A 28 -16.92 -12.67 -0.26
CA GLU A 28 -17.44 -12.66 -1.62
C GLU A 28 -16.40 -13.04 -2.67
N ALA A 29 -15.17 -12.53 -2.53
CA ALA A 29 -14.13 -12.70 -3.56
C ALA A 29 -12.72 -12.76 -2.95
N PRO A 30 -12.38 -13.82 -2.19
CA PRO A 30 -11.11 -13.92 -1.48
C PRO A 30 -9.88 -13.86 -2.41
N LYS A 31 -9.97 -14.46 -3.61
CA LYS A 31 -8.89 -14.41 -4.61
C LYS A 31 -8.67 -13.01 -5.16
N SER A 32 -9.74 -12.32 -5.54
CA SER A 32 -9.67 -10.93 -6.04
C SER A 32 -9.17 -9.99 -4.96
N ARG A 33 -9.62 -10.18 -3.71
CA ARG A 33 -9.11 -9.45 -2.55
C ARG A 33 -7.61 -9.68 -2.35
N SER A 34 -7.15 -10.94 -2.40
CA SER A 34 -5.73 -11.29 -2.28
C SER A 34 -4.88 -10.62 -3.37
N LEU A 35 -5.37 -10.59 -4.61
CA LEU A 35 -4.69 -9.93 -5.73
C LEU A 35 -4.57 -8.42 -5.50
N LEU A 36 -5.67 -7.74 -5.16
CA LEU A 36 -5.68 -6.30 -4.90
C LEU A 36 -4.79 -5.91 -3.71
N LEU A 37 -4.82 -6.70 -2.63
CA LEU A 37 -3.92 -6.50 -1.49
C LEU A 37 -2.44 -6.67 -1.88
N SER A 38 -2.13 -7.61 -2.77
CA SER A 38 -0.77 -7.82 -3.29
C SER A 38 -0.31 -6.63 -4.14
N THR A 39 -1.17 -6.10 -5.01
CA THR A 39 -0.89 -4.90 -5.82
C THR A 39 -0.71 -3.66 -4.93
N ALA A 40 -1.61 -3.45 -3.97
CA ALA A 40 -1.50 -2.36 -3.00
C ALA A 40 -0.20 -2.46 -2.20
N ARG A 41 0.18 -3.67 -1.75
CA ARG A 41 1.45 -3.91 -1.04
C ARG A 41 2.65 -3.50 -1.88
N HIS A 42 2.65 -3.85 -3.16
CA HIS A 42 3.71 -3.47 -4.10
C HIS A 42 3.83 -1.95 -4.20
N SER A 43 2.73 -1.26 -4.45
CA SER A 43 2.67 0.21 -4.54
C SER A 43 3.13 0.89 -3.25
N VAL A 44 2.69 0.42 -2.07
CA VAL A 44 3.12 0.98 -0.78
C VAL A 44 4.62 0.78 -0.52
N ARG A 45 5.23 -0.32 -0.99
CA ARG A 45 6.69 -0.51 -0.90
C ARG A 45 7.45 0.53 -1.72
N HIS A 46 6.98 0.86 -2.91
CA HIS A 46 7.58 1.92 -3.72
C HIS A 46 7.39 3.30 -3.07
N ALA A 47 6.21 3.58 -2.53
CA ALA A 47 5.97 4.78 -1.73
C ALA A 47 6.93 4.85 -0.53
N LEU A 48 7.19 3.74 0.17
CA LEU A 48 8.14 3.69 1.28
C LEU A 48 9.57 4.03 0.82
N VAL A 49 10.02 3.54 -0.33
CA VAL A 49 11.33 3.89 -0.90
C VAL A 49 11.41 5.40 -1.15
N ALA A 50 10.38 5.99 -1.75
CA ALA A 50 10.30 7.43 -1.98
C ALA A 50 10.26 8.23 -0.66
N ALA A 51 9.52 7.76 0.34
CA ALA A 51 9.44 8.38 1.67
C ALA A 51 10.81 8.39 2.39
N ASN A 52 11.59 7.31 2.26
CA ASN A 52 12.96 7.27 2.78
C ASN A 52 13.86 8.27 2.06
N LYS A 53 13.77 8.39 0.72
CA LYS A 53 14.53 9.40 -0.06
C LYS A 53 14.17 10.84 0.33
N LEU A 54 12.92 11.08 0.73
CA LEU A 54 12.47 12.38 1.24
C LEU A 54 12.94 12.69 2.67
N GLY A 55 13.40 11.69 3.42
CA GLY A 55 13.72 11.84 4.86
C GLY A 55 12.49 12.12 5.73
N CYS A 56 11.27 11.77 5.28
CA CYS A 56 10.03 12.12 5.98
C CYS A 56 9.53 10.98 6.88
N SER A 57 9.73 11.13 8.19
CA SER A 57 9.34 10.12 9.20
C SER A 57 7.83 9.81 9.19
N ALA A 58 6.97 10.83 9.03
CA ALA A 58 5.53 10.66 8.99
C ALA A 58 5.07 9.79 7.79
N ARG A 59 5.60 10.06 6.60
CA ARG A 59 5.32 9.27 5.38
C ARG A 59 5.82 7.84 5.51
N LYS A 60 7.02 7.65 6.06
CA LYS A 60 7.59 6.32 6.36
C LYS A 60 6.69 5.54 7.31
N ALA A 61 6.27 6.16 8.42
CA ALA A 61 5.40 5.52 9.42
C ALA A 61 4.04 5.14 8.83
N LEU A 62 3.46 6.00 7.98
CA LEU A 62 2.24 5.69 7.24
C LEU A 62 2.40 4.42 6.39
N CYS A 63 3.43 4.38 5.53
CA CYS A 63 3.69 3.22 4.69
C CYS A 63 3.86 1.94 5.51
N LEU A 64 4.62 1.98 6.60
CA LEU A 64 4.83 0.80 7.46
C LEU A 64 3.54 0.32 8.12
N ARG A 65 2.68 1.24 8.60
CA ARG A 65 1.37 0.88 9.15
C ARG A 65 0.48 0.21 8.11
N VAL A 66 0.42 0.76 6.90
CA VAL A 66 -0.37 0.18 5.81
C VAL A 66 0.17 -1.19 5.40
N LEU A 67 1.49 -1.37 5.28
CA LEU A 67 2.09 -2.67 4.98
C LEU A 67 1.76 -3.72 6.04
N ASN A 68 1.80 -3.34 7.32
CA ASN A 68 1.44 -4.23 8.42
C ASN A 68 -0.04 -4.60 8.39
N TRP A 69 -0.91 -3.64 8.08
CA TRP A 69 -2.35 -3.87 7.91
C TRP A 69 -2.62 -4.83 6.74
N ILE A 70 -2.03 -4.59 5.57
CA ILE A 70 -2.17 -5.48 4.39
C ILE A 70 -1.71 -6.90 4.75
N ALA A 71 -0.56 -7.05 5.39
CA ALA A 71 -0.06 -8.36 5.79
C ALA A 71 -0.99 -9.07 6.79
N ALA A 72 -1.61 -8.33 7.70
CA ALA A 72 -2.60 -8.89 8.62
C ALA A 72 -3.89 -9.30 7.90
N ASP A 73 -4.35 -8.51 6.93
CA ASP A 73 -5.56 -8.78 6.17
C ASP A 73 -5.39 -10.00 5.26
N MET A 74 -4.26 -10.11 4.56
CA MET A 74 -3.93 -11.28 3.73
C MET A 74 -3.91 -12.59 4.54
N ARG A 75 -3.51 -12.55 5.83
CA ARG A 75 -3.51 -13.74 6.70
C ARG A 75 -4.91 -14.19 7.13
N ARG A 76 -5.92 -13.33 7.00
CA ARG A 76 -7.32 -13.64 7.36
C ARG A 76 -8.14 -14.15 6.19
N LEU A 77 -7.59 -14.13 4.98
CA LEU A 77 -8.32 -14.63 3.80
C LEU A 77 -8.51 -16.14 3.92
N PRO A 78 -9.71 -16.66 3.57
CA PRO A 78 -9.95 -18.09 3.53
C PRO A 78 -9.08 -18.74 2.44
N SER A 79 -8.54 -19.91 2.77
CA SER A 79 -7.69 -20.75 1.90
C SER A 79 -8.41 -21.23 0.65
#